data_AF-A0A967WIG9-F1
#
_entry.id   AF-A0A967WIG9-F1
#
_cell.length_a   1.000
_cell.length_b   1.000
_cell.length_c   1.000
_cell.angle_alpha   90.00
_cell.angle_beta   90.00
_cell.angle_gamma   90.00
#
_symmetry.space_group_name_H-M   'P 1'
#
loop_
_entity.id
_entity.type
_entity.pdbx_description
1 polymer ?
#
loop_
_entity_poly.entity_id
_entity_poly.type
_entity_poly.pdbx_seq_one_letter_code
_entity_poly.pdbx_strand_id
1 'polypeptide(L)'
;MFADGIWQPITITHSVFQENHAQEWGGGLRSYNASDQLFIQDTEFVSNTASSGSGAHIPIGVDGGAVWIERTLFQDNQTTEDSGTTLYLETDGFHTPLVWLTNLLFSGNANPHGSIILAHNNGYTSLEVNAAHITATDNGAPIFLDARASGLAS
;
A
#
# COMPACT_ATOMS: atom_id res chain seq x y z
N MET A 1 12.83 -1.45 -1.14
CA MET A 1 13.39 -0.21 -0.52
C MET A 1 12.86 -0.10 0.92
N PHE A 2 13.72 0.31 1.85
CA PHE A 2 13.33 0.63 3.23
C PHE A 2 13.61 2.12 3.47
N ALA A 3 12.62 2.86 3.94
CA ALA A 3 12.76 4.27 4.34
C ALA A 3 12.16 4.46 5.73
N ASP A 4 12.91 5.10 6.64
CA ASP A 4 12.49 5.37 8.02
C ASP A 4 12.83 6.84 8.37
N GLY A 5 12.06 7.44 9.27
CA GLY A 5 12.26 8.81 9.76
C GLY A 5 12.05 9.88 8.70
N ILE A 6 10.93 9.80 7.97
CA ILE A 6 10.63 10.66 6.84
C ILE A 6 9.95 11.95 7.33
N TRP A 7 10.78 12.91 7.77
CA TRP A 7 10.34 14.25 8.21
C TRP A 7 10.24 15.27 7.07
N GLN A 8 10.51 14.84 5.85
CA GLN A 8 10.48 15.63 4.63
C GLN A 8 9.87 14.80 3.50
N PRO A 9 9.35 15.42 2.44
CA PRO A 9 8.68 14.69 1.39
C PRO A 9 9.60 13.65 0.73
N ILE A 10 9.10 12.43 0.51
CA ILE A 10 9.76 11.42 -0.32
C ILE A 10 9.06 11.31 -1.66
N THR A 11 9.87 11.22 -2.71
CA THR A 11 9.41 11.03 -4.08
C THR A 11 10.12 9.83 -4.69
N ILE A 12 9.35 8.87 -5.17
CA ILE A 12 9.79 7.68 -5.88
C ILE A 12 9.17 7.76 -7.26
N THR A 13 10.02 7.88 -8.28
CA THR A 13 9.54 7.90 -9.67
C THR A 13 10.39 7.04 -10.59
N HIS A 14 9.80 6.59 -11.69
CA HIS A 14 10.52 5.89 -12.77
C HIS A 14 11.33 4.70 -12.27
N SER A 15 10.76 3.96 -11.32
CA SER A 15 11.44 2.89 -10.58
C SER A 15 10.77 1.55 -10.83
N VAL A 16 11.56 0.47 -10.73
CA VAL A 16 11.06 -0.90 -10.80
C VAL A 16 11.53 -1.65 -9.57
N PHE A 17 10.57 -2.10 -8.76
CA PHE A 17 10.78 -3.02 -7.64
C PHE A 17 10.34 -4.40 -8.10
N GLN A 18 11.29 -5.27 -8.45
CA GLN A 18 10.99 -6.61 -8.94
C GLN A 18 11.60 -7.72 -8.08
N GLU A 19 10.90 -8.84 -7.95
CA GLU A 19 11.38 -10.09 -7.33
C GLU A 19 11.95 -9.90 -5.92
N ASN A 20 11.47 -8.89 -5.18
CA ASN A 20 11.90 -8.65 -3.82
C ASN A 20 11.09 -9.51 -2.85
N HIS A 21 11.74 -9.96 -1.78
CA HIS A 21 11.14 -10.82 -0.76
C HIS A 21 11.31 -10.21 0.63
N ALA A 22 10.22 -10.13 1.40
CA ALA A 22 10.23 -9.73 2.80
C ALA A 22 9.53 -10.78 3.67
N GLN A 23 10.05 -11.02 4.88
CA GLN A 23 9.44 -11.97 5.81
C GLN A 23 8.17 -11.45 6.50
N GLU A 24 7.88 -10.15 6.38
CA GLU A 24 6.69 -9.55 7.00
C GLU A 24 5.95 -8.67 5.97
N TRP A 25 6.43 -7.44 5.76
CA TRP A 25 5.70 -6.42 5.02
C TRP A 25 6.56 -5.77 3.95
N GLY A 26 5.90 -5.34 2.88
CA GLY A 26 6.46 -4.47 1.86
C GLY A 26 7.53 -5.15 1.04
N GLY A 27 7.19 -6.28 0.40
CA GLY A 27 8.09 -7.07 -0.43
C GLY A 27 8.90 -6.19 -1.38
N GLY A 28 8.24 -5.32 -2.16
CA GLY A 28 8.91 -4.30 -2.99
C GLY A 28 9.29 -3.03 -2.22
N LEU A 29 8.33 -2.47 -1.47
CA LEU A 29 8.53 -1.25 -0.69
C LEU A 29 7.87 -1.33 0.69
N ARG A 30 8.63 -0.94 1.71
CA ARG A 30 8.13 -0.61 3.03
C ARG A 30 8.55 0.81 3.40
N SER A 31 7.58 1.69 3.60
CA SER A 31 7.80 2.98 4.26
C SER A 31 7.67 2.82 5.77
N TYR A 32 8.28 3.68 6.58
CA TYR A 32 8.07 3.75 8.03
C TYR A 32 8.12 5.21 8.47
N ASN A 33 7.21 5.61 9.36
CA ASN A 33 7.14 6.98 9.89
C ASN A 33 7.13 8.08 8.81
N ALA A 34 6.25 7.98 7.81
CA ALA A 34 6.00 9.07 6.87
C ALA A 34 5.20 10.19 7.55
N SER A 35 5.88 11.12 8.22
CA SER A 35 5.23 12.30 8.84
C SER A 35 4.94 13.41 7.82
N ASP A 36 5.53 13.33 6.62
CA ASP A 36 5.29 14.25 5.51
C ASP A 36 4.83 13.51 4.23
N GLN A 37 4.75 14.22 3.11
CA GLN A 37 4.21 13.75 1.84
C GLN A 37 5.01 12.59 1.21
N LEU A 38 4.32 11.58 0.69
CA LEU A 38 4.90 10.51 -0.11
C LEU A 38 4.31 10.52 -1.52
N PHE A 39 5.17 10.63 -2.52
CA PHE A 39 4.81 10.54 -3.92
C PHE A 39 5.43 9.28 -4.54
N ILE A 40 4.59 8.42 -5.12
CA ILE A 40 4.99 7.28 -5.94
C ILE A 40 4.37 7.46 -7.32
N GLN A 41 5.19 7.57 -8.36
CA GLN A 41 4.73 7.89 -9.69
C GLN A 41 5.50 7.12 -10.75
N ASP A 42 4.85 6.69 -11.84
CA ASP A 42 5.54 6.04 -12.97
C ASP A 42 6.44 4.87 -12.50
N THR A 43 5.90 4.03 -11.63
CA THR A 43 6.66 2.98 -10.90
C THR A 43 6.02 1.61 -11.09
N GLU A 44 6.82 0.56 -11.03
CA GLU A 44 6.35 -0.82 -11.16
C GLU A 44 6.75 -1.67 -9.96
N PHE A 45 5.81 -2.44 -9.44
CA PHE A 45 6.00 -3.47 -8.42
C PHE A 45 5.67 -4.82 -9.06
N VAL A 46 6.69 -5.62 -9.37
CA VAL A 46 6.53 -6.85 -10.16
C VAL A 46 7.04 -8.07 -9.40
N SER A 47 6.23 -9.11 -9.26
CA SER A 47 6.65 -10.39 -8.68
C SER A 47 7.26 -10.28 -7.28
N ASN A 48 6.84 -9.30 -6.47
CA ASN A 48 7.33 -9.18 -5.10
C ASN A 48 6.53 -10.07 -4.16
N THR A 49 7.16 -10.54 -3.09
CA THR A 49 6.56 -11.45 -2.11
C THR A 49 6.76 -10.94 -0.70
N ALA A 50 5.70 -10.97 0.11
CA ALA A 50 5.81 -10.75 1.55
C ALA A 50 4.77 -11.58 2.31
N SER A 51 4.87 -11.64 3.63
CA SER A 51 3.86 -12.34 4.42
C SER A 51 2.51 -11.65 4.35
N SER A 52 2.46 -10.34 4.53
CA SER A 52 1.20 -9.63 4.77
C SER A 52 1.00 -8.38 3.87
N GLY A 53 2.03 -7.93 3.13
CA GLY A 53 1.94 -6.84 2.14
C GLY A 53 2.95 -6.99 1.00
N SER A 54 2.55 -7.53 -0.14
CA SER A 54 3.48 -8.08 -1.15
C SER A 54 4.09 -7.05 -2.09
N GLY A 55 3.31 -6.11 -2.62
CA GLY A 55 3.80 -5.03 -3.49
C GLY A 55 4.39 -3.89 -2.67
N ALA A 56 3.54 -3.17 -1.95
CA ALA A 56 3.94 -2.05 -1.10
C ALA A 56 3.17 -2.04 0.23
N HIS A 57 3.89 -1.76 1.32
CA HIS A 57 3.33 -1.42 2.62
C HIS A 57 3.72 0.02 2.96
N ILE A 58 2.71 0.86 3.13
CA ILE A 58 2.85 2.30 3.35
C ILE A 58 2.10 2.66 4.63
N PRO A 59 2.77 2.59 5.79
CA PRO A 59 2.31 3.25 6.99
C PRO A 59 2.47 4.77 6.83
N ILE A 60 1.36 5.47 7.05
CA ILE A 60 1.19 6.91 6.99
C ILE A 60 1.28 7.40 8.42
N GLY A 61 2.27 8.25 8.67
CA GLY A 61 2.68 8.65 10.01
C GLY A 61 1.72 9.64 10.69
N VAL A 62 2.01 9.86 11.97
CA VAL A 62 1.17 10.53 12.97
C VAL A 62 0.77 11.98 12.69
N ASP A 63 1.49 12.67 11.81
CA ASP A 63 1.34 14.11 11.59
C ASP A 63 0.46 14.47 10.38
N GLY A 64 -0.23 13.47 9.77
CA GLY A 64 -1.21 13.74 8.72
C GLY A 64 -0.60 13.94 7.33
N GLY A 65 0.50 13.23 7.06
CA GLY A 65 1.10 13.18 5.73
C GLY A 65 0.10 12.69 4.67
N ALA A 66 0.32 13.13 3.44
CA ALA A 66 -0.49 12.77 2.30
C ALA A 66 0.28 11.81 1.38
N VAL A 67 -0.43 10.82 0.83
CA VAL A 67 0.16 9.83 -0.09
C VAL A 67 -0.47 9.97 -1.47
N TRP A 68 0.38 10.10 -2.49
CA TRP A 68 -0.03 10.03 -3.89
C TRP A 68 0.62 8.81 -4.53
N ILE A 69 -0.19 7.91 -5.07
CA ILE A 69 0.25 6.82 -5.94
C ILE A 69 -0.41 7.03 -7.28
N GLU A 70 0.40 7.26 -8.29
CA GLU A 70 -0.06 7.58 -9.63
C GLU A 70 0.68 6.77 -10.70
N ARG A 71 -0.01 6.34 -11.76
CA ARG A 71 0.60 5.67 -12.94
C ARG A 71 1.54 4.55 -12.51
N THR A 72 1.05 3.69 -11.64
CA THR A 72 1.84 2.64 -11.00
C THR A 72 1.24 1.27 -11.30
N LEU A 73 2.12 0.33 -11.65
CA LEU A 73 1.78 -1.06 -11.90
C LEU A 73 2.09 -1.90 -10.66
N PHE A 74 1.13 -2.74 -10.27
CA PHE A 74 1.33 -3.84 -9.34
C PHE A 74 1.00 -5.14 -10.07
N GLN A 75 2.03 -5.91 -10.43
CA GLN A 75 1.88 -7.12 -11.20
C GLN A 75 2.47 -8.33 -10.47
N ASP A 76 1.74 -9.45 -10.46
CA ASP A 76 2.20 -10.76 -10.00
C ASP A 76 2.78 -10.75 -8.55
N ASN A 77 2.40 -9.78 -7.72
CA ASN A 77 2.84 -9.73 -6.33
C ASN A 77 2.02 -10.72 -5.49
N GLN A 78 2.67 -11.38 -4.54
CA GLN A 78 2.07 -12.48 -3.78
C GLN A 78 2.24 -12.31 -2.27
N THR A 79 1.16 -12.47 -1.52
CA THR A 79 1.26 -12.68 -0.07
C THR A 79 1.24 -14.15 0.31
N THR A 80 2.01 -14.52 1.34
CA THR A 80 2.01 -15.90 1.85
C THR A 80 1.04 -16.12 3.01
N GLU A 81 0.63 -15.06 3.71
CA GLU A 81 -0.45 -15.16 4.69
C GLU A 81 -1.81 -14.92 4.07
N ASP A 82 -2.82 -15.53 4.69
CA ASP A 82 -4.21 -15.51 4.26
C ASP A 82 -4.75 -14.07 4.16
N SER A 83 -4.46 -13.21 5.14
CA SER A 83 -4.98 -11.83 5.18
C SER A 83 -4.13 -10.81 4.42
N GLY A 84 -3.14 -11.24 3.64
CA GLY A 84 -2.23 -10.33 2.96
C GLY A 84 -2.88 -9.48 1.86
N THR A 85 -2.22 -8.39 1.47
CA THR A 85 -2.70 -7.49 0.40
C THR A 85 -1.58 -7.07 -0.56
N THR A 86 -1.94 -6.53 -1.72
CA THR A 86 -0.94 -6.01 -2.69
C THR A 86 -0.43 -4.64 -2.25
N LEU A 87 -1.36 -3.74 -1.93
CA LEU A 87 -1.10 -2.40 -1.46
C LEU A 87 -1.72 -2.24 -0.08
N TYR A 88 -0.87 -2.18 0.94
CA TYR A 88 -1.31 -1.94 2.31
C TYR A 88 -1.07 -0.47 2.68
N LEU A 89 -2.15 0.28 2.84
CA LEU A 89 -2.19 1.63 3.39
C LEU A 89 -2.60 1.53 4.86
N GLU A 90 -1.72 1.96 5.74
CA GLU A 90 -1.95 1.91 7.19
C GLU A 90 -1.77 3.30 7.77
N THR A 91 -2.59 3.70 8.75
CA THR A 91 -2.44 5.01 9.39
C THR A 91 -2.35 4.86 10.89
N ASP A 92 -1.29 5.40 11.48
CA ASP A 92 -1.14 5.50 12.93
C ASP A 92 -1.12 6.98 13.28
N GLY A 93 -2.10 7.49 14.03
CA GLY A 93 -2.08 8.92 14.41
C GLY A 93 -3.37 9.57 14.86
N PHE A 94 -3.26 10.89 15.10
CA PHE A 94 -4.34 11.77 15.55
C PHE A 94 -4.90 12.68 14.45
N HIS A 95 -4.39 12.57 13.23
CA HIS A 95 -4.84 13.33 12.07
C HIS A 95 -5.47 12.42 11.03
N THR A 96 -6.27 12.99 10.14
CA THR A 96 -6.94 12.30 9.03
C THR A 96 -6.08 12.39 7.77
N PRO A 97 -5.23 11.39 7.48
CA PRO A 97 -4.43 11.40 6.27
C PRO A 97 -5.30 11.22 5.03
N LEU A 98 -4.78 11.75 3.93
CA LEU A 98 -5.38 11.69 2.60
C LEU A 98 -4.50 10.84 1.70
N VAL A 99 -5.12 9.86 1.04
CA VAL A 99 -4.46 9.03 0.03
C VAL A 99 -5.14 9.21 -1.32
N TRP A 100 -4.36 9.52 -2.35
CA TRP A 100 -4.81 9.55 -3.74
C TRP A 100 -4.22 8.39 -4.50
N LEU A 101 -5.09 7.57 -5.08
CA LEU A 101 -4.77 6.40 -5.89
C LEU A 101 -5.31 6.64 -7.29
N THR A 102 -4.44 6.93 -8.26
CA THR A 102 -4.87 7.31 -9.61
C THR A 102 -4.11 6.58 -10.71
N ASN A 103 -4.80 6.18 -11.78
CA ASN A 103 -4.17 5.52 -12.93
C ASN A 103 -3.35 4.28 -12.52
N LEU A 104 -3.95 3.40 -11.71
CA LEU A 104 -3.28 2.21 -11.19
C LEU A 104 -3.71 0.96 -11.95
N LEU A 105 -2.76 0.05 -12.17
CA LEU A 105 -3.02 -1.27 -12.73
C LEU A 105 -2.60 -2.34 -11.72
N PHE A 106 -3.55 -3.19 -11.33
CA PHE A 106 -3.30 -4.39 -10.53
C PHE A 106 -3.58 -5.62 -11.40
N SER A 107 -2.55 -6.41 -11.70
CA SER A 107 -2.67 -7.58 -12.59
C SER A 107 -2.02 -8.81 -11.97
N GLY A 108 -2.71 -9.96 -11.96
CA GLY A 108 -2.08 -11.23 -11.56
C GLY A 108 -1.68 -11.34 -10.09
N ASN A 109 -2.02 -10.38 -9.22
CA ASN A 109 -1.58 -10.41 -7.83
C ASN A 109 -2.30 -11.52 -7.05
N ALA A 110 -1.57 -12.29 -6.26
CA ALA A 110 -2.04 -13.47 -5.56
C ALA A 110 -2.11 -13.24 -4.05
N ASN A 111 -3.27 -12.77 -3.57
CA ASN A 111 -3.57 -12.61 -2.14
C ASN A 111 -4.87 -13.35 -1.80
N PRO A 112 -4.86 -14.69 -1.78
CA PRO A 112 -6.04 -15.54 -1.96
C PRO A 112 -7.15 -15.35 -0.93
N HIS A 113 -6.85 -14.87 0.28
CA HIS A 113 -7.87 -14.61 1.31
C HIS A 113 -7.91 -13.15 1.79
N GLY A 114 -7.17 -12.26 1.11
CA GLY A 114 -7.10 -10.85 1.46
C GLY A 114 -7.68 -9.95 0.39
N SER A 115 -7.04 -8.79 0.19
CA SER A 115 -7.51 -7.78 -0.75
C SER A 115 -6.43 -7.36 -1.75
N ILE A 116 -6.80 -6.61 -2.78
CA ILE A 116 -5.82 -5.90 -3.61
C ILE A 116 -5.30 -4.67 -2.87
N ILE A 117 -6.21 -3.90 -2.27
CA ILE A 117 -5.90 -2.73 -1.47
C ILE A 117 -6.49 -2.94 -0.08
N LEU A 118 -5.68 -2.82 0.96
CA LEU A 118 -6.15 -2.68 2.34
C LEU A 118 -5.89 -1.25 2.80
N ALA A 119 -6.94 -0.57 3.20
CA ALA A 119 -6.87 0.75 3.82
C ALA A 119 -7.26 0.60 5.30
N HIS A 120 -6.26 0.52 6.17
CA HIS A 120 -6.46 0.31 7.59
C HIS A 120 -6.11 1.58 8.36
N ASN A 121 -7.04 1.99 9.20
CA ASN A 121 -6.84 3.10 10.10
C ASN A 121 -6.72 2.58 11.55
N ASN A 122 -5.53 2.62 12.11
CA ASN A 122 -5.25 2.25 13.51
C ASN A 122 -5.33 3.46 14.47
N GLY A 123 -5.57 4.67 13.96
CA GLY A 123 -5.52 5.92 14.72
C GLY A 123 -6.83 6.31 15.41
N TYR A 124 -6.85 7.53 15.97
CA TYR A 124 -8.04 8.12 16.63
C TYR A 124 -8.98 8.86 15.67
N THR A 125 -8.58 9.09 14.42
CA THR A 125 -9.40 9.80 13.41
C THR A 125 -9.65 8.90 12.21
N SER A 126 -10.09 9.41 11.05
CA SER A 126 -10.37 8.62 9.83
C SER A 126 -9.17 8.51 8.88
N LEU A 127 -9.23 7.58 7.92
CA LEU A 127 -8.38 7.56 6.71
C LEU A 127 -9.26 7.87 5.49
N GLU A 128 -8.91 8.89 4.72
CA GLU A 128 -9.61 9.20 3.48
C GLU A 128 -8.82 8.68 2.27
N VAL A 129 -9.46 7.84 1.45
CA VAL A 129 -8.87 7.28 0.22
C VAL A 129 -9.68 7.73 -0.99
N ASN A 130 -9.03 8.50 -1.86
CA ASN A 130 -9.55 8.96 -3.14
C ASN A 130 -8.99 8.09 -4.27
N ALA A 131 -9.80 7.20 -4.81
CA ALA A 131 -9.42 6.24 -5.84
C ALA A 131 -10.10 6.53 -7.18
N ALA A 132 -9.33 6.68 -8.26
CA ALA A 132 -9.85 6.90 -9.61
C ALA A 132 -8.99 6.21 -10.69
N HIS A 133 -9.62 5.80 -11.78
CA HIS A 133 -8.94 5.14 -12.91
C HIS A 133 -8.08 3.95 -12.47
N ILE A 134 -8.65 3.04 -11.70
CA ILE A 134 -7.98 1.81 -11.28
C ILE A 134 -8.51 0.65 -12.12
N THR A 135 -7.58 -0.10 -12.71
CA THR A 135 -7.87 -1.37 -13.39
C THR A 135 -7.34 -2.50 -12.52
N ALA A 136 -8.19 -3.48 -12.20
CA ALA A 136 -7.79 -4.71 -11.55
C ALA A 136 -8.22 -5.90 -12.41
N THR A 137 -7.26 -6.69 -12.89
CA THR A 137 -7.49 -7.86 -13.75
C THR A 137 -6.73 -9.07 -13.24
N ASP A 138 -7.30 -10.25 -13.40
CA ASP A 138 -6.60 -11.53 -13.15
C ASP A 138 -5.98 -11.68 -11.75
N ASN A 139 -6.44 -10.92 -10.77
CA ASN A 139 -5.94 -11.04 -9.41
C ASN A 139 -6.64 -12.17 -8.67
N GLY A 140 -5.88 -12.92 -7.87
CA GLY A 140 -6.38 -14.01 -7.04
C GLY A 140 -7.02 -13.55 -5.72
N ALA A 141 -7.09 -12.25 -5.45
CA ALA A 141 -7.73 -11.74 -4.23
C ALA A 141 -9.26 -11.66 -4.39
N PRO A 142 -10.05 -12.10 -3.40
CA PRO A 142 -11.52 -12.06 -3.45
C PRO A 142 -12.08 -10.63 -3.29
N ILE A 143 -11.29 -9.71 -2.71
CA ILE A 143 -11.72 -8.35 -2.41
C ILE A 143 -10.82 -7.36 -3.14
N PHE A 144 -11.42 -6.40 -3.83
CA PHE A 144 -10.64 -5.34 -4.47
C PHE A 144 -10.12 -4.32 -3.44
N LEU A 145 -11.01 -3.73 -2.64
CA LEU A 145 -10.66 -2.77 -1.59
C LEU A 145 -11.33 -3.19 -0.28
N ASP A 146 -10.53 -3.35 0.77
CA ASP A 146 -10.99 -3.53 2.15
C ASP A 146 -10.61 -2.28 2.96
N ALA A 147 -11.59 -1.63 3.58
CA ALA A 147 -11.40 -0.42 4.36
C ALA A 147 -11.81 -0.68 5.81
N ARG A 148 -10.84 -0.58 6.74
CA ARG A 148 -11.02 -0.93 8.16
C ARG A 148 -10.73 0.26 9.06
N ALA A 149 -11.58 0.44 10.05
CA ALA A 149 -11.37 1.40 11.14
C ALA A 149 -10.93 0.68 12.42
N SER A 150 -10.14 1.38 13.24
CA SER A 150 -9.72 0.90 14.56
C SER A 150 -10.95 0.69 15.46
N GLY A 151 -11.01 -0.47 16.11
CA GLY A 151 -12.05 -0.79 17.10
C GLY A 151 -13.16 -1.75 16.65
N LEU A 152 -13.16 -2.21 15.39
CA LEU A 152 -13.93 -3.39 15.00
C LEU A 152 -13.02 -4.63 15.08
N ALA A 153 -13.09 -5.33 16.21
CA ALA A 153 -12.47 -6.64 16.36
C ALA A 153 -12.94 -7.57 15.24
N SER A 154 -12.00 -8.32 14.68
CA SER A 154 -12.20 -9.47 13.80
C SER A 154 -13.23 -10.46 14.35
#